data_AF-A0A328P2E4-F1
#
_entry.id   AF-A0A328P2E4-F1
#
_cell.length_a   1.000
_cell.length_b   1.000
_cell.length_c   1.000
_cell.angle_alpha   90.00
_cell.angle_beta   90.00
_cell.angle_gamma   90.00
#
_symmetry.space_group_name_H-M   'P 1'
#
loop_
_entity.id
_entity.type
_entity.pdbx_description
1 polymer ?
#
loop_
_entity_poly.entity_id
_entity_poly.type
_entity_poly.pdbx_seq_one_letter_code
_entity_poly.pdbx_strand_id
1 'polypeptide(L)'
;MNQRTLDTLVQYGVASDLAEKANDAGLTVSKARVLSQKDMVSKYGLSESEAKALAVAVRRAAIDPDVAQLLLESSNFVCCACKGAKSPAYIIHHIVEYEKTQDNSYTNLAVLCPTDHDLAHQGGLTLRLTDDQIRRAKASWEKSVEIANAQRAAQKIDVSDDAIDYVNVKRIEELCVRLFKKIPNTDLTGGLKRVGILKTDGSFDQKYVQTNLSGGRYLFDYITHQETEHYKQLMQEIAKTVDFVDLDAAASAGRPQLKATEGAYAFFIGGVYAKKPDLPITASTPPVVMHYSRKNLRIEWILDPIFLMSMSAIGRIGGKNRYIIYCLVRTVDEQDDGSILVKASPLLIAQPTKYVNKIPAIGYQRKYEQYVEAELADEDDFDSQDDAGKGL
;
A
#
# COMPACT_ATOMS: atom_id res chain seq x y z
N MET A 1 -52.26 -13.24 -6.81
CA MET A 1 -50.92 -12.81 -7.25
C MET A 1 -50.40 -11.73 -6.30
N ASN A 2 -49.23 -11.92 -5.69
CA ASN A 2 -48.60 -10.90 -4.82
C ASN A 2 -47.49 -10.19 -5.61
N GLN A 3 -47.72 -8.94 -6.02
CA GLN A 3 -46.77 -8.20 -6.86
C GLN A 3 -45.40 -8.07 -6.21
N ARG A 4 -45.36 -7.85 -4.88
CA ARG A 4 -44.11 -7.72 -4.13
C ARG A 4 -43.29 -9.01 -4.15
N THR A 5 -43.95 -10.17 -4.08
CA THR A 5 -43.27 -11.48 -4.15
C THR A 5 -42.72 -11.76 -5.55
N LEU A 6 -43.47 -11.39 -6.60
CA LEU A 6 -43.03 -11.50 -7.98
C LEU A 6 -41.77 -10.66 -8.23
N ASP A 7 -41.81 -9.37 -7.86
CA ASP A 7 -40.68 -8.45 -8.03
C ASP A 7 -39.44 -8.94 -7.26
N THR A 8 -39.65 -9.50 -6.07
CA THR A 8 -38.55 -10.07 -5.27
C THR A 8 -37.93 -11.28 -5.97
N LEU A 9 -38.72 -12.23 -6.49
CA LEU A 9 -38.19 -13.41 -7.19
C LEU A 9 -37.37 -13.01 -8.43
N VAL A 10 -37.85 -12.04 -9.21
CA VAL A 10 -37.13 -11.51 -10.37
C VAL A 10 -35.80 -10.84 -9.96
N GLN A 11 -35.77 -10.11 -8.83
CA GLN A 11 -34.53 -9.53 -8.30
C GLN A 11 -33.47 -10.58 -7.93
N TYR A 12 -33.88 -11.80 -7.57
CA TYR A 12 -32.98 -12.93 -7.33
C TYR A 12 -32.51 -13.64 -8.62
N GLY A 13 -32.81 -13.09 -9.80
CA GLY A 13 -32.40 -13.67 -11.08
C GLY A 13 -33.26 -14.87 -11.51
N VAL A 14 -34.46 -15.01 -10.95
CA VAL A 14 -35.44 -16.00 -11.41
C VAL A 14 -36.09 -15.48 -12.69
N ALA A 15 -36.12 -16.31 -13.74
CA ALA A 15 -36.78 -15.98 -15.00
C ALA A 15 -38.27 -15.62 -14.75
N SER A 16 -38.80 -14.63 -15.47
CA SER A 16 -40.12 -14.05 -15.18
C SER A 16 -41.26 -15.08 -15.20
N ASP A 17 -41.22 -16.02 -16.13
CA ASP A 17 -42.17 -17.13 -16.25
C ASP A 17 -42.13 -18.07 -15.03
N LEU A 18 -40.94 -18.40 -14.54
CA LEU A 18 -40.73 -19.18 -13.32
C LEU A 18 -41.11 -18.39 -12.06
N ALA A 19 -40.86 -17.09 -12.04
CA ALA A 19 -41.20 -16.21 -10.93
C ALA A 19 -42.73 -16.06 -10.78
N GLU A 20 -43.47 -15.92 -11.89
CA GLU A 20 -44.94 -15.92 -11.92
C GLU A 20 -45.49 -17.24 -11.40
N LYS A 21 -44.99 -18.37 -11.92
CA LYS A 21 -45.39 -19.71 -11.49
C LYS A 21 -45.15 -19.96 -9.99
N ALA A 22 -44.00 -19.53 -9.48
CA ALA A 22 -43.67 -19.64 -8.06
C ALA A 22 -44.55 -18.73 -7.19
N ASN A 23 -44.85 -17.52 -7.64
CA ASN A 23 -45.73 -16.58 -6.94
C ASN A 23 -47.18 -17.08 -6.87
N ASP A 24 -47.69 -17.65 -7.97
CA ASP A 24 -49.03 -18.23 -8.03
C ASP A 24 -49.16 -19.48 -7.15
N ALA A 25 -48.08 -20.24 -7.00
CA ALA A 25 -47.98 -21.34 -6.04
C ALA A 25 -47.84 -20.87 -4.57
N GLY A 26 -47.73 -19.56 -4.30
CA GLY A 26 -47.56 -19.02 -2.94
C GLY A 26 -46.16 -19.27 -2.35
N LEU A 27 -45.17 -19.51 -3.21
CA LEU A 27 -43.78 -19.73 -2.84
C LEU A 27 -43.02 -18.39 -2.80
N THR A 28 -42.61 -17.97 -1.60
CA THR A 28 -41.77 -16.78 -1.41
C THR A 28 -40.29 -17.14 -1.41
N VAL A 29 -39.40 -16.17 -1.64
CA VAL A 29 -37.94 -16.36 -1.54
C VAL A 29 -37.53 -16.98 -0.20
N SER A 30 -38.11 -16.50 0.92
CA SER A 30 -37.82 -17.05 2.26
C SER A 30 -38.20 -18.53 2.38
N LYS A 31 -39.34 -18.94 1.80
CA LYS A 31 -39.74 -20.35 1.76
C LYS A 31 -38.84 -21.16 0.84
N ALA A 32 -38.52 -20.64 -0.35
CA ALA A 32 -37.65 -21.28 -1.32
C ALA A 32 -36.22 -21.51 -0.79
N ARG A 33 -35.73 -20.68 0.15
CA ARG A 33 -34.43 -20.88 0.80
C ARG A 33 -34.37 -22.06 1.77
N VAL A 34 -35.49 -22.41 2.39
CA VAL A 34 -35.54 -23.38 3.51
C VAL A 34 -36.12 -24.72 3.05
N LEU A 35 -36.94 -24.73 1.99
CA LEU A 35 -37.53 -25.94 1.45
C LEU A 35 -36.50 -26.78 0.68
N SER A 36 -36.67 -28.10 0.75
CA SER A 36 -35.94 -29.01 -0.13
C SER A 36 -36.47 -28.91 -1.57
N GLN A 37 -35.65 -29.21 -2.57
CA GLN A 37 -36.10 -29.27 -3.97
C GLN A 37 -37.28 -30.24 -4.13
N LYS A 38 -37.29 -31.35 -3.38
CA LYS A 38 -38.40 -32.33 -3.37
C LYS A 38 -39.71 -31.71 -2.86
N ASP A 39 -39.65 -30.85 -1.85
CA ASP A 39 -40.83 -30.14 -1.35
C ASP A 39 -41.32 -29.07 -2.33
N MET A 40 -40.42 -28.38 -3.03
CA MET A 40 -40.79 -27.43 -4.08
C MET A 40 -41.53 -28.13 -5.23
N VAL A 41 -41.09 -29.32 -5.63
CA VAL A 41 -41.77 -30.13 -6.65
C VAL A 41 -43.12 -30.63 -6.14
N SER A 42 -43.13 -31.31 -5.00
CA SER A 42 -44.33 -32.02 -4.51
C SER A 42 -45.42 -31.11 -3.94
N LYS A 43 -45.08 -29.98 -3.34
CA LYS A 43 -46.04 -29.08 -2.67
C LYS A 43 -46.36 -27.82 -3.47
N TYR A 44 -45.47 -27.41 -4.39
CA TYR A 44 -45.60 -26.16 -5.14
C TYR A 44 -45.66 -26.38 -6.65
N GLY A 45 -45.66 -27.63 -7.13
CA GLY A 45 -45.93 -27.97 -8.54
C GLY A 45 -44.83 -27.53 -9.52
N LEU A 46 -43.62 -27.29 -9.02
CA LEU A 46 -42.44 -26.99 -9.84
C LEU A 46 -41.89 -28.28 -10.45
N SER A 47 -41.29 -28.20 -11.63
CA SER A 47 -40.49 -29.30 -12.16
C SER A 47 -39.16 -29.42 -11.40
N GLU A 48 -38.46 -30.55 -11.52
CA GLU A 48 -37.15 -30.73 -10.88
C GLU A 48 -36.12 -29.70 -11.38
N SER A 49 -36.16 -29.33 -12.66
CA SER A 49 -35.28 -28.31 -13.24
C SER A 49 -35.62 -26.91 -12.74
N GLU A 50 -36.91 -26.57 -12.63
CA GLU A 50 -37.41 -25.32 -12.08
C GLU A 50 -37.07 -25.17 -10.59
N ALA A 51 -37.27 -26.23 -9.79
CA ALA A 51 -36.94 -26.24 -8.37
C ALA A 51 -35.43 -26.08 -8.14
N LYS A 52 -34.60 -26.71 -8.99
CA LYS A 52 -33.14 -26.54 -8.94
C LYS A 52 -32.72 -25.12 -9.32
N ALA A 53 -33.27 -24.57 -10.42
CA ALA A 53 -32.97 -23.21 -10.87
C ALA A 53 -33.37 -22.17 -9.81
N LEU A 54 -34.57 -22.32 -9.23
CA LEU A 54 -35.07 -21.46 -8.17
C LEU A 54 -34.21 -21.58 -6.90
N ALA A 55 -33.87 -22.79 -6.46
CA ALA A 55 -33.04 -23.00 -5.27
C ALA A 55 -31.63 -22.42 -5.41
N VAL A 56 -31.06 -22.45 -6.62
CA VAL A 56 -29.78 -21.81 -6.92
C VAL A 56 -29.92 -20.30 -6.89
N ALA A 57 -30.93 -19.74 -7.58
CA ALA A 57 -31.16 -18.29 -7.68
C ALA A 57 -31.42 -17.63 -6.31
N VAL A 58 -32.16 -18.29 -5.42
CA VAL A 58 -32.51 -17.73 -4.10
C VAL A 58 -31.43 -17.93 -3.03
N ARG A 59 -30.45 -18.80 -3.27
CA ARG A 59 -29.39 -19.11 -2.28
C ARG A 59 -28.30 -18.05 -2.37
N ARG A 60 -28.08 -17.30 -1.28
CA ARG A 60 -26.99 -16.33 -1.21
C ARG A 60 -25.65 -17.04 -1.37
N ALA A 61 -24.87 -16.61 -2.36
CA ALA A 61 -23.47 -17.02 -2.45
C ALA A 61 -22.70 -16.46 -1.25
N ALA A 62 -21.79 -17.25 -0.70
CA ALA A 62 -20.86 -16.76 0.31
C ALA A 62 -19.99 -15.65 -0.30
N ILE A 63 -19.57 -14.70 0.54
CA ILE A 63 -18.51 -13.77 0.15
C ILE A 63 -17.22 -14.57 0.08
N ASP A 64 -16.46 -14.38 -0.99
CA ASP A 64 -15.16 -15.00 -1.16
C ASP A 64 -14.26 -14.68 0.06
N PRO A 65 -13.61 -15.67 0.69
CA PRO A 65 -12.78 -15.45 1.87
C PRO A 65 -11.65 -14.44 1.66
N ASP A 66 -11.04 -14.41 0.47
CA ASP A 66 -9.93 -13.48 0.17
C ASP A 66 -10.45 -12.05 0.03
N VAL A 67 -11.63 -11.89 -0.58
CA VAL A 67 -12.31 -10.57 -0.65
C VAL A 67 -12.71 -10.08 0.74
N ALA A 68 -13.24 -10.96 1.58
CA ALA A 68 -13.61 -10.64 2.95
C ALA A 68 -12.37 -10.25 3.79
N GLN A 69 -11.29 -11.02 3.69
CA GLN A 69 -10.05 -10.75 4.40
C GLN A 69 -9.44 -9.42 3.95
N LEU A 70 -9.35 -9.19 2.63
CA LEU A 70 -8.85 -7.92 2.07
C LEU A 70 -9.65 -6.73 2.62
N LEU A 71 -10.99 -6.81 2.63
CA LEU A 71 -11.85 -5.76 3.17
C LEU A 71 -11.59 -5.48 4.65
N LEU A 72 -11.46 -6.53 5.45
CA LEU A 72 -11.23 -6.42 6.89
C LEU A 72 -9.85 -5.82 7.18
N GLU A 73 -8.81 -6.25 6.49
CA GLU A 73 -7.46 -5.68 6.62
C GLU A 73 -7.41 -4.22 6.17
N SER A 74 -8.08 -3.89 5.06
CA SER A 74 -8.15 -2.53 4.52
C SER A 74 -8.91 -1.57 5.44
N SER A 75 -9.80 -2.10 6.28
CA SER A 75 -10.54 -1.35 7.29
C SER A 75 -9.94 -1.45 8.69
N ASN A 76 -8.82 -2.17 8.88
CA ASN A 76 -8.27 -2.52 10.19
C ASN A 76 -9.31 -3.15 11.15
N PHE A 77 -10.26 -3.92 10.62
CA PHE A 77 -11.36 -4.54 11.38
C PHE A 77 -12.24 -3.51 12.13
N VAL A 78 -12.36 -2.29 11.60
CA VAL A 78 -13.08 -1.18 12.23
C VAL A 78 -14.14 -0.60 11.29
N CYS A 79 -15.27 -0.18 11.87
CA CYS A 79 -16.36 0.50 11.15
C CYS A 79 -15.86 1.72 10.36
N CYS A 80 -16.13 1.78 9.06
CA CYS A 80 -15.71 2.91 8.23
C CYS A 80 -16.46 4.21 8.52
N ALA A 81 -17.67 4.14 9.10
CA ALA A 81 -18.49 5.30 9.41
C ALA A 81 -18.08 5.99 10.73
N CYS A 82 -18.11 5.27 11.86
CA CYS A 82 -17.78 5.83 13.17
C CYS A 82 -16.33 5.60 13.62
N LYS A 83 -15.53 4.84 12.85
CA LYS A 83 -14.11 4.58 13.13
C LYS A 83 -13.87 3.96 14.52
N GLY A 84 -14.83 3.13 14.96
CA GLY A 84 -14.78 2.42 16.25
C GLY A 84 -15.31 3.21 17.45
N ALA A 85 -15.75 4.46 17.26
CA ALA A 85 -16.22 5.31 18.35
C ALA A 85 -17.52 4.80 19.02
N LYS A 86 -18.39 4.10 18.28
CA LYS A 86 -19.69 3.62 18.78
C LYS A 86 -19.65 2.20 19.33
N SER A 87 -18.84 1.33 18.72
CA SER A 87 -18.70 -0.07 19.13
C SER A 87 -17.41 -0.66 18.54
N PRO A 88 -16.73 -1.55 19.28
CA PRO A 88 -15.58 -2.30 18.77
C PRO A 88 -15.98 -3.48 17.87
N ALA A 89 -17.26 -3.88 17.86
CA ALA A 89 -17.75 -4.96 17.01
C ALA A 89 -17.96 -4.50 15.56
N TYR A 90 -17.85 -5.42 14.61
CA TYR A 90 -18.00 -5.14 13.18
C TYR A 90 -18.79 -6.24 12.46
N ILE A 91 -19.40 -5.86 11.34
CA ILE A 91 -20.17 -6.70 10.42
C ILE A 91 -19.83 -6.25 8.99
N ILE A 92 -19.76 -7.19 8.04
CA ILE A 92 -19.66 -6.86 6.62
C ILE A 92 -21.07 -6.54 6.09
N HIS A 93 -21.22 -5.34 5.55
CA HIS A 93 -22.46 -4.80 5.00
C HIS A 93 -22.35 -4.67 3.48
N HIS A 94 -23.39 -5.10 2.77
CA HIS A 94 -23.56 -4.80 1.35
C HIS A 94 -24.13 -3.39 1.19
N ILE A 95 -23.36 -2.49 0.57
CA ILE A 95 -23.72 -1.09 0.31
C ILE A 95 -25.03 -1.04 -0.49
N VAL A 96 -25.08 -1.79 -1.61
CA VAL A 96 -26.33 -2.09 -2.30
C VAL A 96 -26.75 -3.50 -1.88
N GLU A 97 -27.96 -3.61 -1.36
CA GLU A 97 -28.52 -4.86 -0.85
C GLU A 97 -28.29 -6.03 -1.82
N TYR A 98 -27.68 -7.10 -1.30
CA TYR A 98 -27.37 -8.30 -2.07
C TYR A 98 -28.61 -8.86 -2.79
N GLU A 99 -29.80 -8.68 -2.22
CA GLU A 99 -31.06 -9.16 -2.81
C GLU A 99 -31.35 -8.53 -4.18
N LYS A 100 -30.81 -7.33 -4.46
CA LYS A 100 -31.02 -6.59 -5.71
C LYS A 100 -29.93 -6.85 -6.76
N THR A 101 -28.69 -7.10 -6.32
CA THR A 101 -27.52 -7.13 -7.22
C THR A 101 -26.78 -8.45 -7.22
N GLN A 102 -26.97 -9.28 -6.19
CA GLN A 102 -26.16 -10.48 -5.88
C GLN A 102 -24.65 -10.20 -5.87
N ASP A 103 -24.25 -8.94 -5.63
CA ASP A 103 -22.88 -8.47 -5.80
C ASP A 103 -22.08 -8.59 -4.48
N ASN A 104 -21.17 -9.56 -4.43
CA ASN A 104 -20.21 -9.77 -3.35
C ASN A 104 -18.83 -9.15 -3.64
N SER A 105 -18.71 -8.29 -4.66
CA SER A 105 -17.44 -7.64 -4.98
C SER A 105 -17.02 -6.66 -3.88
N TYR A 106 -15.71 -6.46 -3.75
CA TYR A 106 -15.11 -5.55 -2.79
C TYR A 106 -15.72 -4.13 -2.82
N THR A 107 -16.14 -3.64 -3.99
CA THR A 107 -16.69 -2.30 -4.18
C THR A 107 -18.12 -2.17 -3.65
N ASN A 108 -18.84 -3.27 -3.46
CA ASN A 108 -20.17 -3.31 -2.88
C ASN A 108 -20.19 -3.69 -1.39
N LEU A 109 -19.03 -4.00 -0.79
CA LEU A 109 -18.94 -4.37 0.62
C LEU A 109 -18.34 -3.23 1.45
N ALA A 110 -18.76 -3.11 2.71
CA ALA A 110 -18.21 -2.19 3.69
C ALA A 110 -18.19 -2.80 5.09
N VAL A 111 -17.24 -2.41 5.93
CA VAL A 111 -17.21 -2.79 7.35
C VAL A 111 -17.96 -1.75 8.16
N LEU A 112 -19.05 -2.16 8.84
CA LEU A 112 -19.83 -1.31 9.74
C LEU A 112 -19.92 -1.91 11.14
N CYS A 113 -20.07 -1.08 12.17
CA CYS A 113 -20.44 -1.56 13.50
C CYS A 113 -21.95 -1.86 13.55
N PRO A 114 -22.46 -2.69 14.48
CA PRO A 114 -23.89 -2.98 14.57
C PRO A 114 -24.78 -1.74 14.61
N THR A 115 -24.36 -0.69 15.34
CA THR A 115 -25.10 0.58 15.43
C THR A 115 -25.20 1.31 14.09
N ASP A 116 -24.10 1.39 13.33
CA ASP A 116 -24.11 2.06 12.02
C ASP A 116 -24.75 1.18 10.93
N HIS A 117 -24.63 -0.14 11.06
CA HIS A 117 -25.32 -1.10 10.22
C HIS A 117 -26.84 -0.93 10.34
N ASP A 118 -27.36 -0.81 11.56
CA ASP A 118 -28.77 -0.57 11.79
C ASP A 118 -29.21 0.78 11.20
N LEU A 119 -28.41 1.84 11.34
CA LEU A 119 -28.67 3.14 10.70
C LEU A 119 -28.65 3.08 9.16
N ALA A 120 -27.94 2.11 8.58
CA ALA A 120 -27.94 1.86 7.15
C ALA A 120 -29.20 1.09 6.68
N HIS A 121 -29.96 0.45 7.57
CA HIS A 121 -31.21 -0.25 7.25
C HIS A 121 -32.48 0.44 7.78
N GLN A 122 -32.39 1.23 8.85
CA GLN A 122 -33.53 1.89 9.47
C GLN A 122 -34.02 3.07 8.61
N GLY A 123 -35.32 3.06 8.29
CA GLY A 123 -36.04 4.17 7.68
C GLY A 123 -37.14 4.68 8.63
N GLY A 124 -37.21 6.00 8.83
CA GLY A 124 -38.15 6.67 9.75
C GLY A 124 -37.88 8.17 9.88
N LEU A 125 -38.16 8.77 11.05
CA LEU A 125 -37.86 10.18 11.37
C LEU A 125 -36.36 10.51 11.47
N THR A 126 -35.51 9.49 11.65
CA THR A 126 -34.05 9.64 11.73
C THR A 126 -33.41 9.49 10.35
N LEU A 127 -32.40 10.31 10.07
CA LEU A 127 -31.65 10.25 8.82
C LEU A 127 -30.91 8.90 8.70
N ARG A 128 -31.12 8.22 7.57
CA ARG A 128 -30.44 6.98 7.19
C ARG A 128 -29.03 7.28 6.67
N LEU A 129 -28.08 6.36 6.89
CA LEU A 129 -26.83 6.35 6.13
C LEU A 129 -27.12 5.93 4.68
N THR A 130 -26.87 6.82 3.73
CA THR A 130 -27.05 6.51 2.31
C THR A 130 -25.87 5.72 1.76
N ASP A 131 -26.11 4.96 0.70
CA ASP A 131 -25.09 4.19 -0.03
C ASP A 131 -23.87 5.06 -0.38
N ASP A 132 -24.11 6.29 -0.86
CA ASP A 132 -23.06 7.26 -1.16
C ASP A 132 -22.26 7.70 0.06
N GLN A 133 -22.93 7.89 1.21
CA GLN A 133 -22.23 8.22 2.46
C GLN A 133 -21.35 7.06 2.88
N ILE A 134 -21.82 5.81 2.76
CA ILE A 134 -21.05 4.61 3.08
C ILE A 134 -19.86 4.47 2.13
N ARG A 135 -20.05 4.67 0.81
CA ARG A 135 -18.96 4.64 -0.19
C ARG A 135 -17.88 5.66 0.14
N ARG A 136 -18.27 6.91 0.44
CA ARG A 136 -17.31 7.98 0.82
C ARG A 136 -16.61 7.67 2.14
N ALA A 137 -17.34 7.17 3.14
CA ALA A 137 -16.77 6.79 4.44
C ALA A 137 -15.77 5.64 4.29
N LYS A 138 -16.10 4.58 3.54
CA LYS A 138 -15.22 3.47 3.18
C LYS A 138 -13.93 3.97 2.53
N ALA A 139 -14.03 4.72 1.44
CA ALA A 139 -12.86 5.23 0.71
C ALA A 139 -11.97 6.13 1.59
N SER A 140 -12.58 7.01 2.39
CA SER A 140 -11.82 7.87 3.30
C SER A 140 -11.15 7.10 4.43
N TRP A 141 -11.81 6.07 4.95
CA TRP A 141 -11.29 5.27 6.05
C TRP A 141 -10.16 4.36 5.60
N GLU A 142 -10.33 3.63 4.49
CA GLU A 142 -9.30 2.74 3.95
C GLU A 142 -8.02 3.51 3.62
N LYS A 143 -8.14 4.72 3.06
CA LYS A 143 -6.99 5.60 2.84
C LYS A 143 -6.29 6.00 4.15
N SER A 144 -7.06 6.25 5.21
CA SER A 144 -6.51 6.59 6.52
C SER A 144 -5.83 5.38 7.17
N VAL A 145 -6.39 4.19 7.01
CA VAL A 145 -5.82 2.91 7.46
C VAL A 145 -4.51 2.61 6.71
N GLU A 146 -4.48 2.78 5.39
CA GLU A 146 -3.28 2.62 4.56
C GLU A 146 -2.15 3.53 5.07
N ILE A 147 -2.45 4.82 5.34
CA ILE A 147 -1.50 5.78 5.89
C ILE A 147 -1.02 5.34 7.28
N ALA A 148 -1.93 5.04 8.19
CA ALA A 148 -1.59 4.66 9.56
C ALA A 148 -0.77 3.36 9.61
N ASN A 149 -1.08 2.39 8.76
CA ASN A 149 -0.36 1.13 8.68
C ASN A 149 1.05 1.33 8.10
N ALA A 150 1.21 2.17 7.06
CA ALA A 150 2.52 2.52 6.52
C ALA A 150 3.37 3.28 7.56
N GLN A 151 2.79 4.22 8.30
CA GLN A 151 3.47 4.94 9.38
C GLN A 151 3.90 4.01 10.52
N ARG A 152 3.02 3.10 10.94
CA ARG A 152 3.34 2.12 11.99
C ARG A 152 4.45 1.16 11.56
N ALA A 153 4.43 0.70 10.31
CA ALA A 153 5.49 -0.13 9.74
C ALA A 153 6.82 0.64 9.68
N ALA A 154 6.78 1.91 9.26
CA ALA A 154 7.93 2.80 9.25
C ALA A 154 8.54 2.99 10.64
N GLN A 155 7.73 3.29 11.65
CA GLN A 155 8.23 3.46 13.02
C GLN A 155 8.91 2.20 13.57
N LYS A 156 8.52 1.02 13.10
CA LYS A 156 9.11 -0.27 13.50
C LYS A 156 10.28 -0.72 12.63
N ILE A 157 10.66 0.05 11.60
CA ILE A 157 11.63 -0.37 10.58
C ILE A 157 11.24 -1.74 9.97
N ASP A 158 9.94 -1.93 9.71
CA ASP A 158 9.40 -3.15 9.11
C ASP A 158 9.51 -3.08 7.58
N VAL A 159 10.74 -3.19 7.09
CA VAL A 159 11.10 -3.19 5.67
C VAL A 159 11.72 -4.52 5.27
N SER A 160 11.48 -4.93 4.03
CA SER A 160 12.16 -6.10 3.45
C SER A 160 13.64 -5.79 3.28
N ASP A 161 14.51 -6.74 3.58
CA ASP A 161 15.96 -6.63 3.42
C ASP A 161 16.37 -6.47 1.95
N ASP A 162 15.74 -7.22 1.05
CA ASP A 162 15.92 -7.14 -0.41
C ASP A 162 15.51 -5.77 -1.00
N ALA A 163 14.71 -5.01 -0.24
CA ALA A 163 14.25 -3.69 -0.61
C ALA A 163 15.17 -2.56 -0.13
N ILE A 164 16.23 -2.85 0.65
CA ILE A 164 17.15 -1.84 1.17
C ILE A 164 18.17 -1.46 0.08
N ASP A 165 18.11 -0.20 -0.35
CA ASP A 165 18.95 0.33 -1.42
C ASP A 165 20.19 1.08 -0.92
N TYR A 166 20.13 1.62 0.30
CA TYR A 166 21.19 2.42 0.87
C TYR A 166 21.28 2.27 2.38
N VAL A 167 22.50 2.13 2.90
CA VAL A 167 22.79 2.06 4.33
C VAL A 167 24.01 2.92 4.66
N ASN A 168 23.81 4.02 5.38
CA ASN A 168 24.91 4.83 5.89
C ASN A 168 25.56 4.15 7.10
N VAL A 169 26.41 3.16 6.82
CA VAL A 169 27.10 2.32 7.81
C VAL A 169 27.69 3.15 8.94
N LYS A 170 28.53 4.13 8.59
CA LYS A 170 29.22 4.97 9.58
C LYS A 170 28.25 5.70 10.48
N ARG A 171 27.19 6.28 9.90
CA ARG A 171 26.25 7.09 10.68
C ARG A 171 25.36 6.24 11.60
N ILE A 172 25.01 5.03 11.18
CA ILE A 172 24.27 4.08 12.01
C ILE A 172 25.15 3.59 13.17
N GLU A 173 26.40 3.22 12.91
CA GLU A 173 27.34 2.80 13.95
C GLU A 173 27.63 3.90 14.97
N GLU A 174 27.88 5.14 14.50
CA GLU A 174 28.03 6.32 15.37
C GLU A 174 26.80 6.53 16.26
N LEU A 175 25.60 6.36 15.69
CA LEU A 175 24.35 6.49 16.42
C LEU A 175 24.22 5.40 17.48
N CYS A 176 24.53 4.16 17.14
CA CYS A 176 24.58 3.04 18.09
C CYS A 176 25.55 3.31 19.24
N VAL A 177 26.78 3.74 18.96
CA VAL A 177 27.77 4.06 19.99
C VAL A 177 27.29 5.22 20.88
N ARG A 178 26.64 6.24 20.30
CA ARG A 178 26.13 7.36 21.08
C ARG A 178 25.01 6.94 22.04
N LEU A 179 24.06 6.13 21.56
CA LEU A 179 22.89 5.68 22.32
C LEU A 179 23.22 4.57 23.32
N PHE A 180 24.01 3.59 22.90
CA PHE A 180 24.24 2.34 23.63
C PHE A 180 25.67 2.16 24.15
N LYS A 181 26.57 3.13 23.91
CA LYS A 181 28.01 3.10 24.24
C LYS A 181 28.83 2.04 23.51
N LYS A 182 28.19 1.26 22.64
CA LYS A 182 28.79 0.24 21.76
C LYS A 182 27.86 -0.01 20.57
N ILE A 183 28.34 -0.75 19.58
CA ILE A 183 27.48 -1.31 18.52
C ILE A 183 26.81 -2.57 19.10
N PRO A 184 25.46 -2.62 19.18
CA PRO A 184 24.75 -3.82 19.63
C PRO A 184 25.08 -5.05 18.76
N ASN A 185 25.06 -6.23 19.37
CA ASN A 185 25.09 -7.46 18.58
C ASN A 185 23.70 -7.71 17.98
N THR A 186 23.69 -8.19 16.76
CA THR A 186 22.49 -8.70 16.08
C THR A 186 22.67 -10.19 15.80
N ASP A 187 21.64 -10.85 15.28
CA ASP A 187 21.68 -12.29 14.98
C ASP A 187 22.80 -12.66 13.98
N LEU A 188 23.20 -11.69 13.16
CA LEU A 188 24.20 -11.83 12.11
C LEU A 188 25.62 -11.45 12.54
N THR A 189 25.79 -10.77 13.69
CA THR A 189 27.10 -10.26 14.12
C THR A 189 28.15 -11.37 14.20
N GLY A 190 27.79 -12.55 14.73
CA GLY A 190 28.71 -13.68 14.82
C GLY A 190 29.16 -14.19 13.45
N GLY A 191 28.25 -14.25 12.48
CA GLY A 191 28.54 -14.64 11.10
C GLY A 191 29.45 -13.64 10.40
N LEU A 192 29.09 -12.36 10.46
CA LEU A 192 29.82 -11.27 9.81
C LEU A 192 31.23 -11.08 10.38
N LYS A 193 31.44 -11.32 11.69
CA LYS A 193 32.79 -11.34 12.29
C LYS A 193 33.64 -12.51 11.78
N ARG A 194 33.07 -13.70 11.60
CA ARG A 194 33.80 -14.89 11.10
C ARG A 194 34.33 -14.69 9.67
N VAL A 195 33.59 -13.96 8.84
CA VAL A 195 33.99 -13.64 7.46
C VAL A 195 34.78 -12.34 7.34
N GLY A 196 35.12 -11.68 8.46
CA GLY A 196 35.96 -10.48 8.48
C GLY A 196 35.29 -9.16 8.10
N ILE A 197 33.97 -9.15 7.84
CA ILE A 197 33.21 -7.94 7.48
C ILE A 197 33.07 -6.99 8.67
N LEU A 198 32.91 -7.55 9.88
CA LEU A 198 32.91 -6.79 11.12
C LEU A 198 34.18 -7.06 11.92
N LYS A 199 34.72 -6.02 12.54
CA LYS A 199 35.82 -6.08 13.49
C LYS A 199 35.38 -6.69 14.82
N THR A 200 36.34 -6.91 15.71
CA THR A 200 36.10 -7.47 17.05
C THR A 200 35.12 -6.63 17.88
N ASP A 201 35.17 -5.31 17.75
CA ASP A 201 34.29 -4.35 18.40
C ASP A 201 32.89 -4.25 17.76
N GLY A 202 32.67 -4.93 16.63
CA GLY A 202 31.40 -4.92 15.89
C GLY A 202 31.29 -3.83 14.82
N SER A 203 32.33 -3.00 14.63
CA SER A 203 32.35 -2.01 13.55
C SER A 203 32.68 -2.61 12.20
N PHE A 204 32.19 -2.01 11.13
CA PHE A 204 32.42 -2.43 9.75
C PHE A 204 33.87 -2.23 9.32
N ASP A 205 34.47 -3.28 8.77
CA ASP A 205 35.80 -3.22 8.21
C ASP A 205 35.75 -2.89 6.71
N GLN A 206 35.54 -1.61 6.42
CA GLN A 206 35.51 -1.10 5.05
C GLN A 206 36.76 -1.50 4.26
N LYS A 207 37.94 -1.49 4.89
CA LYS A 207 39.20 -1.82 4.22
C LYS A 207 39.26 -3.30 3.86
N TYR A 208 38.86 -4.18 4.78
CA TYR A 208 38.80 -5.61 4.52
C TYR A 208 37.83 -5.91 3.37
N VAL A 209 36.60 -5.37 3.45
CA VAL A 209 35.57 -5.59 2.42
C VAL A 209 36.05 -5.11 1.06
N GLN A 210 36.58 -3.90 0.97
CA GLN A 210 37.10 -3.36 -0.28
C GLN A 210 38.26 -4.19 -0.83
N THR A 211 39.18 -4.65 0.02
CA THR A 211 40.39 -5.35 -0.46
C THR A 211 40.09 -6.81 -0.84
N ASN A 212 39.23 -7.49 -0.08
CA ASN A 212 39.09 -8.95 -0.16
C ASN A 212 37.77 -9.41 -0.79
N LEU A 213 36.71 -8.60 -0.75
CA LEU A 213 35.38 -8.99 -1.24
C LEU A 213 35.01 -8.25 -2.53
N SER A 214 35.11 -6.91 -2.53
CA SER A 214 34.71 -6.11 -3.69
C SER A 214 35.81 -5.89 -4.75
N GLY A 215 37.01 -6.42 -4.51
CA GLY A 215 38.14 -6.31 -5.45
C GLY A 215 38.62 -4.88 -5.69
N GLY A 216 38.48 -4.00 -4.70
CA GLY A 216 38.89 -2.60 -4.72
C GLY A 216 37.91 -1.67 -5.44
N ARG A 217 36.75 -2.18 -5.87
CA ARG A 217 35.71 -1.43 -6.56
C ARG A 217 34.76 -0.76 -5.56
N TYR A 218 33.57 -0.39 -6.04
CA TYR A 218 32.41 -0.02 -5.22
C TYR A 218 32.26 -0.95 -4.01
N LEU A 219 31.88 -0.41 -2.86
CA LEU A 219 32.01 -1.08 -1.57
C LEU A 219 31.28 -2.41 -1.51
N PHE A 220 30.06 -2.46 -2.04
CA PHE A 220 29.21 -3.65 -2.01
C PHE A 220 29.14 -4.36 -3.38
N ASP A 221 30.22 -4.30 -4.17
CA ASP A 221 30.35 -5.04 -5.44
C ASP A 221 30.67 -6.52 -5.21
N TYR A 222 29.85 -7.22 -4.42
CA TYR A 222 30.01 -8.65 -4.12
C TYR A 222 28.68 -9.27 -3.67
N ILE A 223 28.63 -10.61 -3.58
CA ILE A 223 27.48 -11.31 -3.01
C ILE A 223 27.43 -11.00 -1.51
N THR A 224 26.48 -10.18 -1.11
CA THR A 224 26.32 -9.72 0.27
C THR A 224 26.09 -10.90 1.23
N HIS A 225 26.62 -10.79 2.43
CA HIS A 225 26.49 -11.75 3.53
C HIS A 225 25.40 -11.32 4.53
N GLN A 226 24.32 -10.71 4.05
CA GLN A 226 23.20 -10.18 4.86
C GLN A 226 23.56 -8.91 5.67
N GLU A 227 24.47 -8.08 5.16
CA GLU A 227 24.80 -6.78 5.76
C GLU A 227 23.57 -5.88 5.84
N THR A 228 22.71 -5.88 4.82
CA THR A 228 21.43 -5.15 4.80
C THR A 228 20.56 -5.51 6.02
N GLU A 229 20.40 -6.81 6.29
CA GLU A 229 19.64 -7.32 7.43
C GLU A 229 20.30 -6.95 8.77
N HIS A 230 21.62 -7.03 8.86
CA HIS A 230 22.35 -6.61 10.05
C HIS A 230 22.08 -5.15 10.40
N TYR A 231 22.18 -4.23 9.42
CA TYR A 231 21.90 -2.82 9.66
C TYR A 231 20.42 -2.52 9.85
N LYS A 232 19.52 -3.31 9.27
CA LYS A 232 18.08 -3.26 9.59
C LYS A 232 17.83 -3.56 11.07
N GLN A 233 18.42 -4.65 11.60
CA GLN A 233 18.31 -5.02 13.01
C GLN A 233 18.90 -3.93 13.94
N LEU A 234 20.03 -3.31 13.56
CA LEU A 234 20.55 -2.15 14.30
C LEU A 234 19.59 -0.97 14.29
N MET A 235 18.98 -0.66 13.15
CA MET A 235 17.97 0.39 13.05
C MET A 235 16.71 0.08 13.88
N GLN A 236 16.31 -1.19 13.99
CA GLN A 236 15.23 -1.64 14.87
C GLN A 236 15.58 -1.44 16.35
N GLU A 237 16.81 -1.74 16.78
CA GLU A 237 17.28 -1.42 18.14
C GLU A 237 17.30 0.09 18.39
N ILE A 238 17.74 0.89 17.41
CA ILE A 238 17.69 2.37 17.49
C ILE A 238 16.25 2.83 17.67
N ALA A 239 15.29 2.31 16.89
CA ALA A 239 13.87 2.69 16.95
C ALA A 239 13.19 2.38 18.30
N LYS A 240 13.76 1.51 19.14
CA LYS A 240 13.27 1.30 20.51
C LYS A 240 13.58 2.47 21.45
N THR A 241 14.55 3.31 21.09
CA THR A 241 15.04 4.43 21.94
C THR A 241 14.91 5.80 21.28
N VAL A 242 14.81 5.84 19.95
CA VAL A 242 14.67 7.05 19.15
C VAL A 242 13.27 7.08 18.57
N ASP A 243 12.55 8.17 18.84
CA ASP A 243 11.31 8.45 18.14
C ASP A 243 11.62 9.07 16.77
N PHE A 244 11.23 8.38 15.70
CA PHE A 244 11.37 8.88 14.34
C PHE A 244 10.12 9.69 13.98
N VAL A 245 10.30 11.00 13.84
CA VAL A 245 9.23 11.91 13.46
C VAL A 245 8.81 11.67 12.00
N ASP A 246 7.50 11.62 11.73
CA ASP A 246 7.00 11.61 10.35
C ASP A 246 7.20 13.00 9.70
N LEU A 247 8.13 13.07 8.76
CA LEU A 247 8.50 14.33 8.11
C LEU A 247 7.38 14.86 7.19
N ASP A 248 6.59 13.99 6.58
CA ASP A 248 5.46 14.42 5.74
C ASP A 248 4.31 14.96 6.60
N ALA A 249 4.07 14.33 7.75
CA ALA A 249 3.10 14.83 8.74
C ALA A 249 3.55 16.17 9.32
N ALA A 250 4.81 16.31 9.74
CA ALA A 250 5.37 17.56 10.26
C ALA A 250 5.27 18.68 9.21
N ALA A 251 5.61 18.37 7.96
CA ALA A 251 5.48 19.31 6.87
C ALA A 251 4.01 19.70 6.59
N SER A 252 3.06 18.78 6.76
CA SER A 252 1.63 19.05 6.54
C SER A 252 0.99 19.82 7.69
N ALA A 253 1.52 19.69 8.91
CA ALA A 253 1.08 20.47 10.08
C ALA A 253 1.50 21.94 10.02
N GLY A 254 2.52 22.27 9.22
CA GLY A 254 2.95 23.63 8.96
C GLY A 254 4.42 23.87 9.27
N ARG A 255 4.89 25.08 8.94
CA ARG A 255 6.29 25.48 9.10
C ARG A 255 6.81 25.35 10.54
N PRO A 256 6.09 25.75 11.60
CA PRO A 256 6.61 25.66 12.96
C PRO A 256 6.94 24.20 13.36
N GLN A 257 6.06 23.27 13.04
CA GLN A 257 6.24 21.84 13.31
C GLN A 257 7.38 21.27 12.48
N LEU A 258 7.47 21.65 11.20
CA LEU A 258 8.58 21.24 10.36
C LEU A 258 9.92 21.77 10.89
N LYS A 259 10.01 23.05 11.29
CA LYS A 259 11.23 23.64 11.86
C LYS A 259 11.63 22.97 13.17
N ALA A 260 10.67 22.54 13.99
CA ALA A 260 10.93 21.79 15.22
C ALA A 260 11.58 20.42 14.97
N THR A 261 11.53 19.89 13.74
CA THR A 261 12.24 18.64 13.39
C THR A 261 13.74 18.81 13.20
N GLU A 262 14.27 20.03 13.19
CA GLU A 262 15.70 20.27 13.02
C GLU A 262 16.52 19.60 14.13
N GLY A 263 17.50 18.77 13.76
CA GLY A 263 18.27 17.95 14.70
C GLY A 263 17.57 16.66 15.16
N ALA A 264 16.30 16.45 14.79
CA ALA A 264 15.56 15.24 15.11
C ALA A 264 15.79 14.13 14.07
N TYR A 265 15.59 12.89 14.51
CA TYR A 265 15.49 11.74 13.63
C TYR A 265 14.09 11.67 13.05
N ALA A 266 13.99 11.42 11.75
CA ALA A 266 12.75 11.44 11.03
C ALA A 266 12.69 10.32 9.99
N PHE A 267 11.48 9.93 9.63
CA PHE A 267 11.22 9.11 8.45
C PHE A 267 10.37 9.86 7.44
N PHE A 268 10.50 9.51 6.17
CA PHE A 268 9.68 10.02 5.08
C PHE A 268 9.24 8.89 4.17
N ILE A 269 7.98 8.90 3.75
CA ILE A 269 7.43 7.94 2.77
C ILE A 269 6.82 8.71 1.59
N GLY A 270 7.41 8.54 0.40
CA GLY A 270 6.94 9.26 -0.78
C GLY A 270 7.71 8.98 -2.05
N GLY A 271 7.25 9.58 -3.15
CA GLY A 271 7.94 9.53 -4.45
C GLY A 271 9.09 10.51 -4.50
N VAL A 272 10.31 10.01 -4.53
CA VAL A 272 11.55 10.78 -4.48
C VAL A 272 12.26 10.70 -5.82
N TYR A 273 12.93 11.79 -6.19
CA TYR A 273 13.67 11.93 -7.42
C TYR A 273 15.17 11.96 -7.15
N ALA A 274 15.95 11.20 -7.92
CA ALA A 274 17.40 11.32 -7.93
C ALA A 274 17.96 11.09 -9.33
N LYS A 275 19.16 11.63 -9.56
CA LYS A 275 20.00 11.20 -10.67
C LYS A 275 20.84 10.02 -10.20
N LYS A 276 20.96 9.00 -11.05
CA LYS A 276 21.87 7.88 -10.80
C LYS A 276 23.31 8.41 -10.66
N PRO A 277 24.15 7.84 -9.78
CA PRO A 277 25.57 8.18 -9.75
C PRO A 277 26.26 7.72 -11.03
N ASP A 278 27.36 8.40 -11.36
CA ASP A 278 28.24 7.96 -12.43
C ASP A 278 28.97 6.66 -12.03
N LEU A 279 29.19 5.80 -13.01
CA LEU A 279 29.91 4.54 -12.87
C LEU A 279 31.28 4.63 -13.55
N PRO A 280 32.34 4.04 -12.97
CA PRO A 280 32.36 3.34 -11.68
C PRO A 280 32.26 4.31 -10.49
N ILE A 281 31.65 3.85 -9.38
CA ILE A 281 31.67 4.60 -8.11
C ILE A 281 33.07 4.50 -7.51
N THR A 282 33.68 5.66 -7.29
CA THR A 282 35.02 5.81 -6.69
C THR A 282 34.97 6.84 -5.57
N ALA A 283 36.10 7.06 -4.89
CA ALA A 283 36.21 8.10 -3.86
C ALA A 283 36.00 9.53 -4.39
N SER A 284 36.10 9.75 -5.71
CA SER A 284 35.85 11.06 -6.33
C SER A 284 34.44 11.21 -6.89
N THR A 285 33.59 10.18 -6.82
CA THR A 285 32.21 10.26 -7.31
C THR A 285 31.43 11.25 -6.45
N PRO A 286 30.72 12.22 -7.06
CA PRO A 286 29.98 13.22 -6.30
C PRO A 286 28.83 12.59 -5.50
N PRO A 287 28.40 13.22 -4.39
CA PRO A 287 27.23 12.78 -3.65
C PRO A 287 25.97 12.77 -4.53
N VAL A 288 25.09 11.80 -4.29
CA VAL A 288 23.77 11.77 -4.93
C VAL A 288 22.81 12.60 -4.09
N VAL A 289 22.11 13.53 -4.74
CA VAL A 289 21.05 14.34 -4.13
C VAL A 289 19.70 13.73 -4.50
N MET A 290 19.10 13.05 -3.54
CA MET A 290 17.71 12.63 -3.59
C MET A 290 16.82 13.78 -3.12
N HIS A 291 15.72 14.05 -3.82
CA HIS A 291 14.81 15.12 -3.43
C HIS A 291 13.34 14.80 -3.64
N TYR A 292 12.52 15.34 -2.76
CA TYR A 292 11.07 15.41 -2.88
C TYR A 292 10.65 16.87 -2.98
N SER A 293 9.76 17.18 -3.92
CA SER A 293 9.25 18.54 -4.13
C SER A 293 7.72 18.55 -4.14
N ARG A 294 7.14 19.51 -3.41
CA ARG A 294 5.75 19.96 -3.52
C ARG A 294 5.73 21.49 -3.51
N LYS A 295 4.63 22.13 -3.91
CA LYS A 295 4.54 23.58 -4.23
C LYS A 295 5.51 24.50 -3.46
N ASN A 296 5.46 24.52 -2.12
CA ASN A 296 6.30 25.38 -1.27
C ASN A 296 7.26 24.60 -0.36
N LEU A 297 7.64 23.37 -0.72
CA LEU A 297 8.53 22.52 0.09
C LEU A 297 9.42 21.66 -0.80
N ARG A 298 10.71 21.68 -0.50
CA ARG A 298 11.71 20.77 -1.03
C ARG A 298 12.42 20.06 0.13
N ILE A 299 12.50 18.75 0.06
CA ILE A 299 13.28 17.93 1.02
C ILE A 299 14.41 17.29 0.23
N GLU A 300 15.64 17.44 0.69
CA GLU A 300 16.84 16.88 0.08
C GLU A 300 17.57 15.94 1.04
N TRP A 301 17.93 14.77 0.52
CA TRP A 301 18.80 13.80 1.16
C TRP A 301 20.08 13.69 0.36
N ILE A 302 21.20 13.99 1.03
CA ILE A 302 22.53 13.92 0.43
C ILE A 302 23.16 12.60 0.87
N LEU A 303 23.37 11.69 -0.08
CA LEU A 303 23.98 10.39 0.17
C LEU A 303 25.33 10.24 -0.52
N ASP A 304 26.23 9.54 0.14
CA ASP A 304 27.50 9.09 -0.45
C ASP A 304 27.24 7.79 -1.23
N PRO A 305 27.43 7.77 -2.56
CA PRO A 305 27.10 6.63 -3.41
C PRO A 305 27.88 5.35 -3.06
N ILE A 306 28.97 5.44 -2.29
CA ILE A 306 29.73 4.27 -1.84
C ILE A 306 28.92 3.32 -0.96
N PHE A 307 27.85 3.81 -0.33
CA PHE A 307 26.99 3.08 0.61
C PHE A 307 25.68 2.56 0.01
N LEU A 308 25.57 2.60 -1.32
CA LEU A 308 24.52 1.83 -2.01
C LEU A 308 24.76 0.35 -1.77
N MET A 309 23.71 -0.48 -1.81
CA MET A 309 23.84 -1.90 -1.43
C MET A 309 24.00 -2.85 -2.63
N SER A 310 23.63 -2.44 -3.84
CA SER A 310 23.76 -3.28 -5.04
C SER A 310 23.73 -2.48 -6.36
N MET A 311 24.06 -3.14 -7.47
CA MET A 311 23.85 -2.59 -8.81
C MET A 311 22.37 -2.32 -9.10
N SER A 312 21.47 -3.15 -8.58
CA SER A 312 20.03 -2.91 -8.66
C SER A 312 19.64 -1.66 -7.88
N ALA A 313 20.22 -1.43 -6.69
CA ALA A 313 20.00 -0.21 -5.92
C ALA A 313 20.47 1.05 -6.66
N ILE A 314 21.65 0.99 -7.32
CA ILE A 314 22.15 2.06 -8.17
C ILE A 314 21.16 2.38 -9.30
N GLY A 315 20.65 1.35 -9.98
CA GLY A 315 19.64 1.48 -11.03
C GLY A 315 18.35 2.11 -10.50
N ARG A 316 17.85 1.63 -9.35
CA ARG A 316 16.60 2.09 -8.73
C ARG A 316 16.67 3.51 -8.18
N ILE A 317 17.82 3.97 -7.69
CA ILE A 317 17.94 5.37 -7.24
C ILE A 317 17.81 6.34 -8.41
N GLY A 318 18.19 5.92 -9.62
CA GLY A 318 17.97 6.72 -10.82
C GLY A 318 16.48 6.89 -11.15
N GLY A 319 16.03 8.12 -11.25
CA GLY A 319 14.67 8.47 -11.69
C GLY A 319 13.73 8.80 -10.54
N LYS A 320 12.44 8.46 -10.70
CA LYS A 320 11.38 8.72 -9.73
C LYS A 320 10.89 7.41 -9.15
N ASN A 321 11.22 7.14 -7.89
CA ASN A 321 10.81 5.92 -7.21
C ASN A 321 10.22 6.24 -5.83
N ARG A 322 9.41 5.32 -5.31
CA ARG A 322 8.83 5.46 -3.98
C ARG A 322 9.75 4.84 -2.95
N TYR A 323 10.10 5.61 -1.95
CA TYR A 323 11.02 5.21 -0.89
C TYR A 323 10.43 5.46 0.48
N ILE A 324 10.89 4.67 1.44
CA ILE A 324 10.95 5.03 2.84
C ILE A 324 12.40 5.44 3.18
N ILE A 325 12.57 6.62 3.76
CA ILE A 325 13.87 7.18 4.09
C ILE A 325 13.92 7.50 5.57
N TYR A 326 14.82 6.86 6.31
CA TYR A 326 15.16 7.24 7.69
C TYR A 326 16.34 8.18 7.65
N CYS A 327 16.25 9.29 8.37
CA CYS A 327 17.24 10.35 8.27
C CYS A 327 17.37 11.17 9.57
N LEU A 328 18.44 11.93 9.64
CA LEU A 328 18.62 13.03 10.59
C LEU A 328 18.36 14.34 9.85
N VAL A 329 17.36 15.11 10.28
CA VAL A 329 17.10 16.44 9.73
C VAL A 329 18.23 17.38 10.16
N ARG A 330 18.90 18.00 9.19
CA ARG A 330 20.04 18.89 9.43
C ARG A 330 19.61 20.34 9.53
N THR A 331 18.86 20.81 8.55
CA THR A 331 18.37 22.18 8.51
C THR A 331 16.97 22.23 7.91
N VAL A 332 16.20 23.21 8.37
CA VAL A 332 14.91 23.60 7.78
C VAL A 332 14.97 25.10 7.52
N ASP A 333 15.19 25.46 6.27
CA ASP A 333 15.51 26.83 5.85
C ASP A 333 14.39 27.40 4.97
N GLU A 334 13.99 28.64 5.24
CA GLU A 334 13.12 29.40 4.33
C GLU A 334 13.98 30.03 3.24
N GLN A 335 13.54 29.89 1.99
CA GLN A 335 14.18 30.48 0.82
C GLN A 335 13.58 31.87 0.54
N ASP A 336 14.26 32.65 -0.28
CA ASP A 336 13.85 34.02 -0.64
C ASP A 336 12.46 34.08 -1.30
N ASP A 337 12.05 33.00 -1.96
CA ASP A 337 10.74 32.86 -2.61
C ASP A 337 9.61 32.39 -1.66
N GLY A 338 9.91 32.25 -0.35
CA GLY A 338 9.00 31.74 0.66
C GLY A 338 8.82 30.21 0.63
N SER A 339 9.56 29.49 -0.21
CA SER A 339 9.61 28.03 -0.16
C SER A 339 10.47 27.53 1.00
N ILE A 340 10.21 26.32 1.48
CA ILE A 340 10.98 25.70 2.56
C ILE A 340 11.90 24.64 1.97
N LEU A 341 13.19 24.70 2.31
CA LEU A 341 14.19 23.68 2.00
C LEU A 341 14.56 22.92 3.28
N VAL A 342 14.34 21.62 3.27
CA VAL A 342 14.77 20.71 4.32
C VAL A 342 15.98 19.93 3.81
N LYS A 343 17.12 20.02 4.50
CA LYS A 343 18.28 19.17 4.23
C LYS A 343 18.37 18.09 5.30
N ALA A 344 18.50 16.84 4.88
CA ALA A 344 18.59 15.70 5.78
C ALA A 344 19.72 14.75 5.38
N SER A 345 20.31 14.08 6.36
CA SER A 345 21.30 13.02 6.14
C SER A 345 20.60 11.66 6.27
N PRO A 346 20.54 10.86 5.19
CA PRO A 346 19.93 9.54 5.25
C PRO A 346 20.77 8.58 6.11
N LEU A 347 20.07 7.74 6.86
CA LEU A 347 20.61 6.59 7.58
C LEU A 347 20.36 5.31 6.79
N LEU A 348 19.11 5.10 6.38
CA LEU A 348 18.66 3.92 5.66
C LEU A 348 17.60 4.32 4.64
N ILE A 349 17.70 3.80 3.42
CA ILE A 349 16.70 3.99 2.35
C ILE A 349 16.28 2.62 1.86
N ALA A 350 14.97 2.40 1.84
CA ALA A 350 14.40 1.16 1.34
C ALA A 350 13.14 1.43 0.51
N GLN A 351 12.76 0.47 -0.32
CA GLN A 351 11.42 0.47 -0.89
C GLN A 351 10.41 0.09 0.21
N PRO A 352 9.28 0.82 0.33
CA PRO A 352 8.28 0.50 1.34
C PRO A 352 7.57 -0.83 1.00
N THR A 353 7.53 -1.76 1.96
CA THR A 353 6.75 -3.01 1.89
C THR A 353 5.25 -2.74 1.89
N LYS A 354 4.82 -1.66 2.55
CA LYS A 354 3.47 -1.10 2.53
C LYS A 354 3.56 0.38 2.21
N TYR A 355 2.82 0.85 1.21
CA TYR A 355 2.86 2.25 0.80
C TYR A 355 1.48 2.84 0.61
N VAL A 356 1.39 4.16 0.72
CA VAL A 356 0.18 4.93 0.43
C VAL A 356 0.19 5.38 -1.02
N ASN A 357 -0.83 5.03 -1.80
CA ASN A 357 -0.99 5.65 -3.10
C ASN A 357 -1.51 7.09 -2.98
N LYS A 358 -0.60 8.06 -3.01
CA LYS A 358 -0.91 9.50 -2.94
C LYS A 358 -1.27 10.14 -4.30
N ILE A 359 -1.48 9.35 -5.36
CA ILE A 359 -1.90 9.90 -6.67
C ILE A 359 -3.33 10.45 -6.52
N PRO A 360 -3.56 11.77 -6.74
CA PRO A 360 -4.92 12.32 -6.77
C PRO A 360 -5.70 11.71 -7.94
N ALA A 361 -7.03 11.61 -7.85
CA ALA A 361 -7.88 10.99 -8.89
C ALA A 361 -7.63 11.55 -10.31
N ILE A 362 -7.29 12.85 -10.43
CA ILE A 362 -6.91 13.51 -11.69
C ILE A 362 -5.64 12.89 -12.31
N GLY A 363 -4.72 12.40 -11.48
CA GLY A 363 -3.52 11.70 -11.92
C GLY A 363 -3.79 10.29 -12.47
N TYR A 364 -4.92 9.67 -12.13
CA TYR A 364 -5.39 8.45 -12.78
C TYR A 364 -5.98 8.75 -14.16
N GLN A 365 -6.75 9.84 -14.28
CA GLN A 365 -7.30 10.32 -15.56
C GLN A 365 -6.18 10.58 -16.58
N ARG A 366 -5.14 11.32 -16.18
CA ARG A 366 -3.97 11.56 -17.04
C ARG A 366 -3.18 10.29 -17.41
N LYS A 367 -3.08 9.33 -16.49
CA LYS A 367 -2.41 8.05 -16.78
C LYS A 367 -3.22 7.18 -17.73
N TYR A 368 -4.55 7.21 -17.61
CA TYR A 368 -5.46 6.53 -18.53
C TYR A 368 -5.42 7.17 -19.91
N GLU A 369 -5.44 8.50 -20.00
CA GLU A 369 -5.27 9.25 -21.25
C GLU A 369 -3.94 8.90 -21.96
N GLN A 370 -2.83 8.85 -21.22
CA GLN A 370 -1.53 8.45 -21.77
C GLN A 370 -1.47 6.98 -22.22
N TYR A 371 -2.21 6.09 -21.55
CA TYR A 371 -2.27 4.67 -21.90
C TYR A 371 -3.10 4.48 -23.19
N VAL A 372 -4.21 5.20 -23.31
CA VAL A 372 -5.04 5.23 -24.53
C VAL A 372 -4.27 5.85 -25.71
N GLU A 373 -3.52 6.93 -25.49
CA GLU A 373 -2.66 7.52 -26.54
C GLU A 373 -1.53 6.58 -26.97
N ALA A 374 -0.98 5.78 -26.05
CA ALA A 374 0.08 4.81 -26.37
C ALA A 374 -0.47 3.59 -27.13
N GLU A 375 -1.64 3.06 -26.77
CA GLU A 375 -2.29 1.97 -27.51
C GLU A 375 -2.75 2.42 -28.91
N LEU A 376 -3.16 3.67 -29.08
CA LEU A 376 -3.49 4.25 -30.40
C LEU A 376 -2.26 4.48 -31.30
N ALA A 377 -1.07 4.66 -30.72
CA ALA A 377 0.17 4.84 -31.49
C ALA A 377 0.74 3.52 -32.03
N ASP A 378 0.39 2.38 -31.42
CA ASP A 378 0.84 1.04 -31.85
C ASP A 378 -0.07 0.45 -32.96
N GLU A 379 -1.27 0.99 -33.18
CA GLU A 379 -2.20 0.52 -34.24
C GLU A 379 -2.02 1.23 -35.60
N ASP A 380 -1.36 2.40 -35.64
CA ASP A 380 -1.18 3.18 -36.88
C ASP A 380 0.08 2.79 -37.71
N ASP A 381 0.92 1.87 -37.21
CA ASP A 381 2.19 1.47 -37.87
C ASP A 381 2.08 0.17 -38.70
N PHE A 382 0.85 -0.31 -38.95
CA PHE A 382 0.59 -1.58 -39.66
C PHE A 382 -0.19 -1.41 -40.96
N ASP A 383 0.08 -0.37 -41.76
CA ASP A 383 -0.47 -0.30 -43.13
C ASP A 383 0.35 0.62 -44.07
N SER A 384 1.60 0.25 -44.37
CA SER A 384 2.22 0.72 -45.63
C SER A 384 3.44 -0.10 -46.08
N GLN A 385 3.32 -1.41 -46.26
CA GLN A 385 4.20 -2.13 -47.20
C GLN A 385 3.41 -3.20 -47.95
N ASP A 386 2.84 -2.81 -49.09
CA ASP A 386 2.80 -3.68 -50.27
C ASP A 386 2.76 -2.87 -51.58
N ASP A 387 3.87 -2.99 -52.29
CA ASP A 387 3.99 -3.41 -53.69
C ASP A 387 3.53 -2.48 -54.84
N ALA A 388 4.51 -1.86 -55.50
CA ALA A 388 4.60 -1.66 -56.95
C ALA A 388 6.05 -1.23 -57.27
N GLY A 389 6.85 -1.80 -58.15
CA GLY A 389 6.61 -2.72 -59.24
C GLY A 389 7.68 -2.42 -60.32
N LYS A 390 8.48 -3.43 -60.66
CA LYS A 390 9.14 -3.71 -61.95
C LYS A 390 9.49 -2.54 -62.90
N GLY A 391 10.75 -2.49 -63.34
CA GLY A 391 11.06 -2.11 -64.72
C GLY A 391 12.47 -1.58 -65.01
N LEU A 392 13.33 -2.50 -65.49
CA LEU A 392 14.60 -2.32 -66.22
C LEU A 392 15.83 -1.78 -65.47
#